data_AF-A0A2D5QPR7-F1
#
_entry.id   AF-A0A2D5QPR7-F1
#
_cell.length_a   1.000
_cell.length_b   1.000
_cell.length_c   1.000
_cell.angle_alpha   90.00
_cell.angle_beta   90.00
_cell.angle_gamma   90.00
#
_symmetry.space_group_name_H-M   'P 1'
#
loop_
_entity.id
_entity.type
_entity.pdbx_description
1 polymer ?
#
loop_
_entity_poly.entity_id
_entity_poly.type
_entity_poly.pdbx_seq_one_letter_code
_entity_poly.pdbx_strand_id
1 'polypeptide(L)'
;LDWGEGARARPRSAEQLMWEVSKRTSIEVREGPTWVKPEDPKLLENPLLVWLGRGEAPIFTPVAQERINLYLRSGGLLFIDDISPPGDQRFDRSVRQRVKELWPESTLKAVNEEHTIFKSFFLIDQAHGRLCVYSPPT
;
A
#
# COMPACT_ATOMS: atom_id res chain seq x y z
N LEU A 1 -6.01 -3.40 4.76
CA LEU A 1 -5.50 -3.23 6.14
C LEU A 1 -6.42 -2.28 6.88
N ASP A 2 -7.14 -2.77 7.88
CA ASP A 2 -8.04 -1.99 8.73
C ASP A 2 -7.23 -1.33 9.86
N TRP A 3 -6.45 -0.30 9.50
CA TRP A 3 -5.50 0.37 10.40
C TRP A 3 -5.40 1.88 10.14
N GLY A 4 -5.74 2.67 11.15
CA GLY A 4 -5.70 4.15 11.09
C GLY A 4 -6.93 4.78 10.43
N GLU A 5 -6.94 6.11 10.40
CA GLU A 5 -8.13 6.89 9.98
C GLU A 5 -8.51 6.70 8.51
N GLY A 6 -7.56 6.36 7.65
CA GLY A 6 -7.77 6.20 6.22
C GLY A 6 -8.41 4.88 5.81
N ALA A 7 -8.39 3.88 6.71
CA ALA A 7 -8.65 2.48 6.38
C ALA A 7 -9.97 2.26 5.63
N ARG A 8 -11.04 2.95 6.05
CA ARG A 8 -12.39 2.80 5.49
C ARG A 8 -12.89 4.04 4.75
N ALA A 9 -12.03 5.03 4.52
CA ALA A 9 -12.44 6.31 3.93
C ALA A 9 -12.83 6.20 2.45
N ARG A 10 -12.43 5.13 1.76
CA ARG A 10 -12.81 4.82 0.38
C ARG A 10 -13.40 3.42 0.28
N PRO A 11 -14.64 3.19 0.76
CA PRO A 11 -15.19 1.84 0.95
C PRO A 11 -15.31 1.03 -0.35
N ARG A 12 -15.46 1.71 -1.49
CA ARG A 12 -15.63 1.06 -2.81
C ARG A 12 -14.35 1.02 -3.66
N SER A 13 -13.24 1.58 -3.20
CA SER A 13 -12.03 1.64 -4.04
C SER A 13 -11.49 0.24 -4.37
N ALA A 14 -11.54 -0.68 -3.41
CA ALA A 14 -11.13 -2.07 -3.63
C ALA A 14 -12.04 -2.78 -4.65
N GLU A 15 -13.37 -2.63 -4.53
CA GLU A 15 -14.33 -3.20 -5.49
C GLU A 15 -14.08 -2.68 -6.91
N GLN A 16 -13.91 -1.37 -7.05
CA GLN A 16 -13.64 -0.74 -8.35
C GLN A 16 -12.29 -1.19 -8.94
N LEU A 17 -11.26 -1.30 -8.11
CA LEU A 17 -9.95 -1.82 -8.54
C LEU A 17 -10.06 -3.26 -9.04
N MET A 18 -10.75 -4.13 -8.29
CA MET A 18 -10.94 -5.53 -8.70
C MET A 18 -11.78 -5.65 -9.98
N TRP A 19 -12.80 -4.82 -10.14
CA TRP A 19 -13.59 -4.75 -11.36
C TRP A 19 -12.77 -4.32 -12.59
N GLU A 20 -11.85 -3.36 -12.44
CA GLU A 20 -10.93 -2.98 -13.51
C GLU A 20 -9.92 -4.10 -13.82
N VAL A 21 -9.43 -4.81 -12.81
CA VAL A 21 -8.54 -5.98 -12.99
C VAL A 21 -9.24 -7.09 -13.77
N SER A 22 -10.47 -7.44 -13.42
CA SER A 22 -11.21 -8.52 -14.12
C SER A 22 -11.57 -8.16 -15.56
N LYS A 23 -11.75 -6.86 -15.86
CA LYS A 23 -12.01 -6.38 -17.22
C LYS A 23 -10.78 -6.39 -18.12
N ARG A 24 -9.60 -6.16 -17.54
CA ARG A 24 -8.36 -5.92 -18.29
C ARG A 24 -7.47 -7.15 -18.33
N THR A 25 -7.65 -8.07 -17.39
CA THR A 25 -6.80 -9.26 -17.24
C THR A 25 -7.67 -10.52 -17.18
N SER A 26 -7.04 -11.68 -17.32
CA SER A 26 -7.69 -12.98 -17.10
C SER A 26 -7.66 -13.43 -15.63
N ILE A 27 -7.34 -12.54 -14.69
CA ILE A 27 -7.27 -12.87 -13.27
C ILE A 27 -8.69 -12.97 -12.71
N GLU A 28 -8.99 -14.09 -12.06
CA GLU A 28 -10.18 -14.22 -11.23
C GLU A 28 -10.04 -13.37 -9.97
N VAL A 29 -11.01 -12.50 -9.73
CA VAL A 29 -11.00 -11.57 -8.59
C VAL A 29 -12.17 -11.82 -7.66
N ARG A 30 -11.97 -11.52 -6.38
CA ARG A 30 -13.07 -11.35 -5.43
C ARG A 30 -13.60 -9.92 -5.54
N GLU A 31 -14.91 -9.75 -5.53
CA GLU A 31 -15.52 -8.42 -5.65
C GLU A 31 -15.20 -7.51 -4.46
N GLY A 32 -15.15 -8.06 -3.23
CA GLY A 32 -14.92 -7.28 -2.00
C GLY A 32 -13.59 -7.56 -1.30
N PRO A 33 -13.03 -6.60 -0.53
CA PRO A 33 -11.81 -6.81 0.23
C PRO A 33 -12.05 -7.65 1.50
N THR A 34 -11.03 -8.41 1.89
CA THR A 34 -10.96 -8.94 3.26
C THR A 34 -10.33 -7.90 4.18
N TRP A 35 -11.08 -7.41 5.15
CA TRP A 35 -10.56 -6.48 6.15
C TRP A 35 -9.76 -7.23 7.21
N VAL A 36 -8.46 -6.97 7.26
CA VAL A 36 -7.54 -7.55 8.25
C VAL A 36 -6.84 -6.44 9.02
N LYS A 37 -6.63 -6.66 10.32
CA LYS A 37 -5.76 -5.82 11.14
C LYS A 37 -4.31 -6.30 11.01
N PRO A 38 -3.30 -5.47 11.32
CA PRO A 38 -1.89 -5.90 11.35
C PRO A 38 -1.61 -7.10 12.26
N GLU A 39 -2.42 -7.22 13.32
CA GLU A 39 -2.36 -8.32 14.29
C GLU A 39 -3.20 -9.52 13.88
N ASP A 40 -3.91 -9.49 12.75
CA ASP A 40 -4.72 -10.62 12.36
C ASP A 40 -3.82 -11.69 11.69
N PRO A 41 -3.73 -12.93 12.20
CA PRO A 41 -2.97 -13.99 11.54
C PRO A 41 -3.41 -14.25 10.10
N LYS A 42 -4.67 -13.93 9.76
CA LYS A 42 -5.20 -14.05 8.38
C LYS A 42 -4.50 -13.14 7.38
N LEU A 43 -3.65 -12.20 7.80
CA LEU A 43 -2.88 -11.40 6.84
C LEU A 43 -2.04 -12.29 5.90
N LEU A 44 -1.55 -13.43 6.40
CA LEU A 44 -0.69 -14.35 5.65
C LEU A 44 -1.45 -15.11 4.55
N GLU A 45 -2.78 -15.12 4.60
CA GLU A 45 -3.64 -15.76 3.61
C GLU A 45 -3.88 -14.88 2.37
N ASN A 46 -3.38 -13.63 2.36
CA ASN A 46 -3.67 -12.64 1.34
C ASN A 46 -2.37 -12.16 0.66
N PRO A 47 -2.13 -12.43 -0.63
CA PRO A 47 -0.84 -12.09 -1.28
C PRO A 47 -0.62 -10.58 -1.47
N LEU A 48 -1.69 -9.78 -1.38
CA LEU A 48 -1.67 -8.33 -1.48
C LEU A 48 -2.42 -7.72 -0.30
N LEU A 49 -1.73 -6.88 0.46
CA LEU A 49 -2.32 -6.01 1.46
C LEU A 49 -2.34 -4.58 0.94
N VAL A 50 -3.49 -3.94 1.05
CA VAL A 50 -3.67 -2.51 0.74
C VAL A 50 -3.88 -1.73 2.04
N TRP A 51 -3.11 -0.68 2.25
CA TRP A 51 -3.25 0.23 3.39
C TRP A 51 -3.53 1.65 2.90
N LEU A 52 -4.78 2.09 3.08
CA LEU A 52 -5.18 3.47 2.80
C LEU A 52 -4.97 4.32 4.05
N GLY A 53 -4.25 5.42 3.92
CA GLY A 53 -3.85 6.25 5.05
C GLY A 53 -4.18 7.72 4.91
N ARG A 54 -4.51 8.34 6.04
CA ARG A 54 -4.60 9.80 6.20
C ARG A 54 -4.34 10.16 7.66
N GLY A 55 -4.04 11.42 7.94
CA GLY A 55 -3.68 11.84 9.29
C GLY A 55 -2.38 11.16 9.75
N GLU A 56 -2.27 10.77 11.01
CA GLU A 56 -1.08 10.03 11.48
C GLU A 56 -1.27 8.51 11.35
N ALA A 57 -0.25 7.83 10.82
CA ALA A 57 -0.21 6.37 10.79
C ALA A 57 -0.09 5.83 12.24
N PRO A 58 -0.98 4.93 12.68
CA PRO A 58 -0.91 4.42 14.06
C PRO A 58 0.37 3.61 14.29
N ILE A 59 0.86 3.63 15.54
CA ILE A 59 2.03 2.85 15.97
C ILE A 59 1.70 1.36 15.84
N PHE A 60 2.57 0.59 15.20
CA PHE A 60 2.46 -0.86 15.22
C PHE A 60 2.83 -1.39 16.60
N THR A 61 1.98 -2.25 17.17
CA THR A 61 2.35 -3.04 18.34
C THR A 61 3.48 -4.02 17.99
N PRO A 62 4.22 -4.56 18.98
CA PRO A 62 5.26 -5.55 18.71
C PRO A 62 4.75 -6.74 17.89
N VAL A 63 3.52 -7.19 18.17
CA VAL A 63 2.90 -8.31 17.46
C VAL A 63 2.54 -7.95 16.02
N ALA A 64 2.05 -6.73 15.79
CA ALA A 64 1.82 -6.21 14.44
C ALA A 64 3.13 -6.11 13.64
N GLN A 65 4.22 -5.65 14.28
CA GLN A 65 5.53 -5.54 13.65
C GLN A 65 6.07 -6.90 13.22
N GLU A 66 5.99 -7.90 14.10
CA GLU A 66 6.42 -9.28 13.81
C GLU A 66 5.63 -9.86 12.64
N ARG A 67 4.30 -9.70 12.64
CA ARG A 67 3.42 -10.22 11.59
C ARG A 67 3.63 -9.57 10.23
N ILE A 68 3.74 -8.24 10.17
CA ILE A 68 4.02 -7.53 8.91
C ILE A 68 5.39 -7.93 8.37
N ASN A 69 6.39 -8.06 9.25
CA ASN A 69 7.71 -8.54 8.87
C ASN A 69 7.67 -9.95 8.27
N LEU A 70 6.99 -10.88 8.94
CA LEU A 70 6.82 -12.25 8.44
C LEU A 70 6.12 -12.25 7.08
N TYR A 71 5.00 -11.54 6.95
CA TYR A 71 4.24 -11.45 5.70
C TYR A 71 5.10 -11.01 4.51
N LEU A 72 5.88 -9.95 4.67
CA LEU A 72 6.70 -9.41 3.59
C LEU A 72 7.92 -10.28 3.29
N ARG A 73 8.53 -10.89 4.33
CA ARG A 73 9.62 -11.87 4.13
C ARG A 73 9.15 -13.16 3.46
N SER A 74 7.88 -13.52 3.65
CA SER A 74 7.24 -14.67 2.99
C SER A 74 6.76 -14.38 1.57
N GLY A 75 7.06 -13.19 1.00
CA GLY A 75 6.75 -12.85 -0.39
C GLY A 75 5.43 -12.09 -0.58
N GLY A 76 4.77 -11.70 0.51
CA GLY A 76 3.61 -10.82 0.44
C GLY A 76 3.96 -9.42 -0.07
N LEU A 77 2.98 -8.71 -0.64
CA LEU A 77 3.11 -7.32 -1.07
C LEU A 77 2.26 -6.40 -0.19
N LEU A 78 2.84 -5.32 0.33
CA LEU A 78 2.12 -4.24 1.01
C LEU A 78 2.11 -2.98 0.13
N PHE A 79 0.92 -2.64 -0.37
CA PHE A 79 0.65 -1.41 -1.09
C PHE A 79 0.09 -0.35 -0.14
N ILE A 80 0.75 0.80 -0.06
CA ILE A 80 0.38 1.92 0.83
C ILE A 80 -0.04 3.10 -0.04
N ASP A 81 -1.25 3.63 0.16
CA ASP A 81 -1.79 4.79 -0.56
C ASP A 81 -2.13 5.92 0.42
N ASP A 82 -1.46 7.06 0.27
CA ASP A 82 -1.77 8.29 1.00
C ASP A 82 -2.96 9.00 0.36
N ILE A 83 -4.11 8.92 1.04
CA ILE A 83 -5.36 9.50 0.58
C ILE A 83 -5.61 10.89 1.17
N SER A 84 -4.62 11.48 1.84
CA SER A 84 -4.70 12.80 2.46
C SER A 84 -5.01 13.90 1.44
N PRO A 85 -5.70 14.98 1.84
CA PRO A 85 -5.87 16.16 0.99
C PRO A 85 -4.50 16.79 0.67
N PRO A 86 -4.36 17.50 -0.46
CA PRO A 86 -3.12 18.23 -0.78
C PRO A 86 -2.65 19.10 0.39
N GLY A 87 -1.36 19.02 0.71
CA GLY A 87 -0.75 19.77 1.81
C GLY A 87 -0.74 19.05 3.16
N ASP A 88 -1.55 18.01 3.38
CA ASP A 88 -1.44 17.18 4.60
C ASP A 88 -0.44 16.05 4.37
N GLN A 89 0.74 16.20 4.97
CA GLN A 89 1.86 15.26 4.89
C GLN A 89 2.02 14.40 6.15
N ARG A 90 1.06 14.45 7.09
CA ARG A 90 1.19 13.69 8.36
C ARG A 90 1.28 12.20 8.11
N PHE A 91 0.56 11.69 7.11
CA PHE A 91 0.55 10.26 6.83
C PHE A 91 1.87 9.82 6.19
N ASP A 92 2.32 10.46 5.11
CA ASP A 92 3.63 10.18 4.50
C ASP A 92 4.78 10.20 5.52
N ARG A 93 4.87 11.24 6.37
CA ARG A 93 5.94 11.32 7.37
C ARG A 93 5.86 10.18 8.39
N SER A 94 4.69 9.95 8.96
CA SER A 94 4.52 8.93 10.00
C SER A 94 4.65 7.51 9.44
N VAL A 95 4.15 7.22 8.23
CA VAL A 95 4.29 5.88 7.64
C VAL A 95 5.73 5.54 7.29
N ARG A 96 6.53 6.52 6.82
CA ARG A 96 7.97 6.33 6.63
C ARG A 96 8.68 6.00 7.95
N GLN A 97 8.28 6.66 9.04
CA GLN A 97 8.78 6.34 10.38
C GLN A 97 8.39 4.91 10.79
N ARG A 98 7.12 4.51 10.61
CA ARG A 98 6.65 3.14 10.90
C ARG A 98 7.40 2.09 10.09
N VAL A 99 7.67 2.35 8.81
CA VAL A 99 8.46 1.45 7.97
C VAL A 99 9.92 1.37 8.42
N LYS A 100 10.52 2.49 8.86
CA LYS A 100 11.86 2.48 9.44
C LYS A 100 11.93 1.69 10.74
N GLU A 101 10.88 1.74 11.56
CA GLU A 101 10.74 0.90 12.77
C GLU A 101 10.66 -0.60 12.41
N LEU A 102 10.04 -0.96 11.28
CA LEU A 102 9.98 -2.36 10.80
C LEU A 102 11.33 -2.88 10.25
N TRP A 103 12.06 -2.06 9.50
CA TRP A 103 13.41 -2.38 9.01
C TRP A 103 14.41 -1.26 9.32
N PRO A 104 14.98 -1.25 10.54
CA PRO A 104 15.94 -0.21 10.96
C PRO A 104 17.18 -0.15 10.08
N GLU A 105 17.61 -1.29 9.53
CA GLU A 105 18.79 -1.39 8.66
C GLU A 105 18.51 -1.04 7.20
N SER A 106 17.24 -0.87 6.83
CA SER A 106 16.84 -0.54 5.46
C SER A 106 16.46 0.93 5.32
N THR A 107 16.64 1.45 4.11
CA THR A 107 16.22 2.80 3.74
C THR A 107 15.23 2.69 2.61
N LEU A 108 14.05 3.29 2.77
CA LEU A 108 13.10 3.46 1.67
C LEU A 108 13.76 4.29 0.56
N LYS A 109 13.79 3.73 -0.65
CA LYS A 109 14.38 4.37 -1.83
C LYS A 109 13.30 4.56 -2.88
N ALA A 110 13.45 5.59 -3.70
CA ALA A 110 12.67 5.71 -4.92
C ALA A 110 12.95 4.50 -5.82
N VAL A 111 11.89 3.97 -6.42
CA VAL A 111 12.01 2.91 -7.43
C VAL A 111 12.47 3.55 -8.74
N ASN A 112 13.47 2.97 -9.39
CA ASN A 112 13.95 3.43 -10.69
C ASN A 112 12.84 3.32 -11.76
N GLU A 113 12.70 4.32 -12.63
CA GLU A 113 11.73 4.37 -13.74
C GLU A 113 11.84 3.16 -14.70
N GLU A 114 13.02 2.56 -14.82
CA GLU A 114 13.23 1.37 -15.65
C GLU A 114 12.75 0.07 -14.98
N HIS A 115 12.39 0.11 -13.69
CA HIS A 115 12.00 -1.06 -12.91
C HIS A 115 10.80 -1.79 -13.53
N THR A 116 10.80 -3.11 -13.44
CA THR A 116 9.79 -3.98 -14.07
C THR A 116 8.37 -3.70 -13.60
N ILE A 117 8.18 -3.14 -12.40
CA ILE A 117 6.86 -2.73 -11.89
C ILE A 117 6.11 -1.78 -12.83
N PHE A 118 6.84 -0.92 -13.55
CA PHE A 118 6.27 0.04 -14.49
C PHE A 118 6.03 -0.54 -15.90
N LYS A 119 6.38 -1.82 -16.10
CA LYS A 119 6.29 -2.56 -17.36
C LYS A 119 5.59 -3.92 -17.22
N SER A 120 4.99 -4.19 -16.05
CA SER A 120 4.49 -5.54 -15.71
C SER A 120 3.17 -5.90 -16.40
N PHE A 121 2.38 -4.91 -16.81
CA PHE A 121 1.14 -5.14 -17.54
C PHE A 121 0.86 -4.00 -18.53
N PHE A 122 0.85 -2.77 -18.03
CA PHE A 122 0.92 -1.57 -18.86
C PHE A 122 2.34 -1.02 -18.88
N LEU A 123 2.66 -0.25 -19.93
CA LEU A 123 3.87 0.56 -19.99
C LEU A 123 3.55 1.96 -19.45
N ILE A 124 4.08 2.26 -18.27
CA ILE A 124 3.99 3.57 -17.62
C ILE A 124 5.40 4.02 -17.24
N ASP A 125 5.59 5.31 -16.98
CA ASP A 125 6.87 5.94 -16.65
C ASP A 125 7.03 6.21 -15.14
N GLN A 126 5.92 6.28 -14.40
CA GLN A 126 5.90 6.53 -12.96
C GLN A 126 4.62 6.03 -12.30
N ALA A 127 4.57 6.09 -10.97
CA ALA A 127 3.37 5.79 -10.20
C ALA A 127 2.34 6.94 -10.28
N HIS A 128 1.43 6.84 -11.25
CA HIS A 128 0.33 7.81 -11.43
C HIS A 128 -0.76 7.67 -10.36
N GLY A 129 -1.40 8.79 -10.02
CA GLY A 129 -2.47 8.81 -9.02
C GLY A 129 -3.27 10.12 -9.01
N ARG A 130 -4.16 10.28 -8.03
CA ARG A 130 -5.09 11.44 -7.92
C ARG A 130 -4.38 12.80 -7.94
N LEU A 131 -3.22 12.88 -7.32
CA LEU A 131 -2.48 14.13 -7.14
C LEU A 131 -1.29 14.27 -8.09
N CYS A 132 -1.28 13.54 -9.23
CA CYS A 132 -0.13 13.49 -10.14
C CYS A 132 0.51 14.88 -10.33
N VAL A 133 1.62 15.09 -9.61
CA VAL A 133 2.42 16.32 -9.70
C VAL A 133 3.48 15.99 -10.72
N TYR A 134 3.47 16.70 -11.84
CA TYR A 134 4.54 16.63 -12.82
C TYR A 134 5.86 17.01 -12.14
N SER A 135 6.77 16.05 -11.97
CA SER A 135 8.17 16.32 -11.62
C SER A 135 8.98 16.26 -12.91
N PRO A 136 9.51 17.39 -13.41
CA PRO A 136 10.42 17.36 -14.55
C PRO A 136 11.70 16.59 -14.18
N PRO A 137 12.35 15.92 -15.14
CA PRO A 137 13.60 15.22 -14.90
C PRO A 137 14.70 16.20 -14.45
N THR A 138 15.45 15.80 -13.43
CA THR A 138 16.63 16.50 -12.89
C THR A 138 17.80 16.48 -13.85
#